data_AF-A0A1E5RXS1-F1
#
_entry.id   AF-A0A1E5RXS1-F1
#
_cell.length_a   1.000
_cell.length_b   1.000
_cell.length_c   1.000
_cell.angle_alpha   90.00
_cell.angle_beta   90.00
_cell.angle_gamma   90.00
#
_symmetry.space_group_name_H-M   'P 1'
#
loop_
_entity.id
_entity.type
_entity.pdbx_description
1 polymer ?
#
loop_
_entity_poly.entity_id
_entity_poly.type
_entity_poly.pdbx_seq_one_letter_code
_entity_poly.pdbx_strand_id
1 'polypeptide(L)'
;MSFNLKQYLGKFVYVILTEGHVIEGKLAGFDNHLNITIEKQIIKKEENDITSVEIIRGENIVLIGELDAEKVAKINEKVDEKDLTKYYNNKDCKLFKSTKNKVNRTDIKTWKLYNQLRSKTSINKRKLSDGNDDNNKKIKKSDIRT
;
A
#
# COMPACT_ATOMS: atom_id res chain seq x y z
N MET A 1 -5.08 12.47 -26.05
CA MET A 1 -4.01 12.36 -25.03
C MET A 1 -3.48 10.93 -25.07
N SER A 2 -2.40 10.65 -25.79
CA SER A 2 -1.73 9.34 -25.67
C SER A 2 -0.86 9.39 -24.42
N PHE A 3 -1.24 8.69 -23.36
CA PHE A 3 -0.36 8.48 -22.22
C PHE A 3 0.82 7.64 -22.70
N ASN A 4 1.99 8.25 -22.84
CA ASN A 4 3.12 7.62 -23.51
C ASN A 4 4.30 7.50 -22.54
N LEU A 5 4.80 6.28 -22.37
CA LEU A 5 6.01 6.00 -21.60
C LEU A 5 7.27 6.67 -22.15
N LYS A 6 7.20 7.18 -23.39
CA LYS A 6 8.27 7.92 -24.06
C LYS A 6 8.82 9.09 -23.23
N GLN A 7 7.99 9.72 -22.39
CA GLN A 7 8.46 10.80 -21.51
C GLN A 7 9.38 10.34 -20.37
N TYR A 8 9.33 9.05 -20.03
CA TYR A 8 10.15 8.43 -18.99
C TYR A 8 11.39 7.74 -19.55
N LEU A 9 11.54 7.66 -20.88
CA LEU A 9 12.67 6.99 -21.52
C LEU A 9 13.98 7.70 -21.14
N GLY A 10 14.96 6.93 -20.70
CA GLY A 10 16.24 7.43 -20.22
C GLY A 10 16.20 8.10 -18.85
N LYS A 11 15.03 8.18 -18.19
CA LYS A 11 14.90 8.71 -16.83
C LYS A 11 14.92 7.58 -15.80
N PHE A 12 15.21 7.95 -14.56
CA PHE A 12 15.04 7.04 -13.42
C PHE A 12 13.57 6.86 -13.11
N VAL A 13 13.17 5.60 -12.94
CA VAL A 13 11.79 5.20 -12.71
C VAL A 13 11.67 4.22 -11.55
N TYR A 14 10.53 4.29 -10.89
CA TYR A 14 10.10 3.46 -9.79
C TYR A 14 9.01 2.53 -10.31
N VAL A 15 9.23 1.23 -10.25
CA VAL A 15 8.31 0.24 -10.80
C VAL A 15 7.80 -0.67 -9.70
N ILE A 16 6.48 -0.75 -9.59
CA ILE A 16 5.80 -1.65 -8.66
C ILE A 16 5.28 -2.84 -9.47
N LEU A 17 5.65 -4.05 -9.04
CA LEU A 17 5.17 -5.29 -9.62
C LEU A 17 3.89 -5.79 -8.93
N THR A 18 3.16 -6.66 -9.61
CA THR A 18 1.90 -7.26 -9.13
C THR A 18 2.05 -7.99 -7.81
N GLU A 19 3.20 -8.60 -7.53
CA GLU A 19 3.45 -9.27 -6.27
C GLU A 19 3.83 -8.34 -5.11
N GLY A 20 3.95 -7.03 -5.40
CA GLY A 20 4.34 -5.99 -4.45
C GLY A 20 5.85 -5.76 -4.34
N HIS A 21 6.62 -6.35 -5.25
CA HIS A 21 8.05 -6.05 -5.38
C HIS A 21 8.27 -4.70 -6.04
N VAL A 22 9.39 -4.09 -5.69
CA VAL A 22 9.80 -2.78 -6.18
C VAL A 22 11.09 -2.92 -6.97
N ILE A 23 11.14 -2.24 -8.11
CA ILE A 23 12.34 -2.13 -8.92
C ILE A 23 12.61 -0.66 -9.21
N GLU A 24 13.84 -0.24 -8.94
CA GLU A 24 14.34 1.09 -9.22
C GLU A 24 15.44 1.01 -10.28
N GLY A 25 15.41 1.92 -11.25
CA GLY A 25 16.43 1.97 -12.28
C GLY A 25 16.08 2.91 -13.42
N LYS A 26 16.93 2.95 -14.44
CA LYS A 26 16.73 3.79 -15.62
C LYS A 26 15.91 3.04 -16.66
N LEU A 27 14.85 3.67 -17.18
CA LEU A 27 14.03 3.07 -18.23
C LEU A 27 14.78 3.12 -19.57
N ALA A 28 15.28 1.98 -20.03
CA ALA A 28 16.04 1.87 -21.28
C ALA A 28 15.14 1.67 -22.51
N GLY A 29 13.99 1.01 -22.35
CA GLY A 29 13.08 0.74 -23.45
C GLY A 29 11.72 0.24 -22.98
N PHE A 30 10.73 0.33 -23.86
CA PHE A 30 9.39 -0.23 -23.65
C PHE A 30 8.74 -0.62 -24.98
N ASP A 31 7.74 -1.48 -24.93
CA ASP A 31 6.91 -1.84 -26.08
C ASP A 31 5.41 -1.49 -25.87
N ASN A 32 4.58 -1.82 -26.87
CA ASN A 32 3.13 -1.57 -26.83
C ASN A 32 2.39 -2.41 -25.78
N HIS A 33 3.01 -3.47 -25.25
CA HIS A 33 2.45 -4.34 -24.21
C HIS A 33 2.95 -3.98 -22.82
N LEU A 34 3.63 -2.83 -22.67
CA LEU A 34 4.27 -2.39 -21.43
C LEU A 34 5.37 -3.34 -20.95
N ASN A 35 5.93 -4.19 -21.81
CA ASN A 35 7.18 -4.84 -21.47
C ASN A 35 8.26 -3.76 -21.43
N ILE A 36 9.05 -3.72 -20.35
CA ILE A 36 10.05 -2.68 -20.14
C ILE A 36 11.43 -3.29 -19.92
N THR A 37 12.44 -2.56 -20.36
CA THR A 37 13.84 -2.84 -20.05
C THR A 37 14.31 -1.80 -19.04
N ILE A 38 14.75 -2.25 -17.87
CA ILE A 38 15.29 -1.39 -16.82
C ILE A 38 16.78 -1.68 -16.63
N GLU A 39 17.58 -0.63 -16.66
CA GLU A 39 18.96 -0.66 -16.21
C GLU A 39 19.00 -0.32 -14.71
N LYS A 40 19.28 -1.32 -13.87
CA LYS A 40 19.50 -1.12 -12.44
C LYS A 40 20.85 -0.44 -12.24
N GLN A 41 20.80 0.74 -11.63
CA GLN A 41 21.97 1.57 -11.35
C GLN A 41 21.87 2.05 -9.90
N ILE A 42 22.98 2.01 -9.18
CA ILE A 42 23.04 2.67 -7.87
C ILE A 42 23.19 4.16 -8.13
N ILE A 43 22.16 4.94 -7.79
CA ILE A 43 22.18 6.38 -8.01
C ILE A 43 23.14 7.03 -7.02
N LYS A 44 24.32 7.44 -7.50
CA LYS A 44 25.32 8.22 -6.75
C LYS A 44 25.61 9.55 -7.47
N LYS A 45 26.26 10.47 -6.77
CA LYS A 45 26.53 11.84 -7.26
C LYS A 45 27.60 11.88 -8.35
N GLU A 46 28.56 10.96 -8.34
CA GLU A 46 29.78 11.04 -9.15
C GLU A 46 29.88 9.93 -10.22
N GLU A 47 29.25 8.77 -10.03
CA GLU A 47 29.19 7.71 -11.05
C GLU A 47 27.99 6.77 -10.81
N ASN A 48 27.21 6.51 -11.86
CA ASN A 48 26.11 5.55 -11.82
C ASN A 48 26.56 4.27 -12.53
N ASP A 49 27.12 3.33 -11.78
CA ASP A 49 27.47 2.02 -12.32
C ASP A 49 26.21 1.20 -12.63
N ILE A 50 26.12 0.73 -13.87
CA ILE A 50 25.09 -0.23 -14.27
C ILE A 50 25.39 -1.55 -13.57
N THR A 51 24.55 -1.88 -12.59
CA THR A 51 24.65 -3.11 -11.82
C THR A 51 24.09 -4.28 -12.61
N SER A 52 22.95 -4.10 -13.28
CA SER A 52 22.32 -5.14 -14.11
C SER A 52 21.26 -4.56 -15.05
N VAL A 53 20.90 -5.33 -16.07
CA VAL A 53 19.78 -5.01 -16.98
C VAL A 53 18.72 -6.09 -16.82
N GLU A 54 17.47 -5.68 -16.63
CA GLU A 54 16.34 -6.58 -16.40
C GLU A 54 15.20 -6.26 -17.37
N ILE A 55 14.63 -7.30 -17.98
CA ILE A 55 13.46 -7.20 -18.84
C ILE A 55 12.26 -7.66 -18.03
N ILE A 56 11.28 -6.77 -17.87
CA ILE A 56 10.07 -7.00 -17.08
C ILE A 56 8.88 -7.11 -18.03
N ARG A 57 8.08 -8.16 -17.84
CA ARG A 57 6.86 -8.38 -18.60
C ARG A 57 5.74 -7.44 -18.14
N GLY A 58 5.07 -6.78 -19.07
CA GLY A 58 4.10 -5.73 -18.80
C GLY A 58 2.90 -6.17 -17.95
N GLU A 59 2.48 -7.42 -18.05
CA GLU A 59 1.40 -7.99 -17.22
C GLU A 59 1.73 -7.99 -15.71
N ASN A 60 3.02 -7.97 -15.38
CA ASN A 60 3.48 -7.97 -14.00
C ASN A 60 3.67 -6.55 -13.45
N ILE A 61 3.43 -5.51 -14.25
CA ILE A 61 3.63 -4.12 -13.85
C ILE A 61 2.29 -3.54 -13.36
N VAL A 62 2.34 -2.89 -12.21
CA VAL A 62 1.19 -2.18 -11.63
C VAL A 62 1.32 -0.69 -11.86
N LEU A 63 2.51 -0.14 -11.60
CA LEU A 63 2.76 1.30 -11.65
C LEU A 63 4.19 1.57 -12.07
N ILE A 64 4.36 2.66 -12.84
CA ILE A 64 5.65 3.25 -13.19
C ILE A 64 5.57 4.74 -12.83
N GLY A 65 6.52 5.23 -12.03
CA GLY A 65 6.64 6.64 -11.67
C GLY A 65 8.04 7.16 -11.91
N GLU A 66 8.19 8.44 -12.26
CA GLU A 66 9.50 9.10 -12.39
C GLU A 66 10.12 9.34 -11.01
N LEU A 67 11.40 9.02 -10.86
CA LEU A 67 12.19 9.40 -9.70
C LEU A 67 13.03 10.65 -10.00
N ASP A 68 13.12 11.49 -8.99
CA ASP A 68 14.03 12.62 -8.96
C ASP A 68 15.42 12.15 -8.52
N ALA A 69 16.33 11.98 -9.48
CA ALA A 69 17.66 11.42 -9.25
C ALA A 69 18.48 12.22 -8.23
N GLU A 70 18.33 13.55 -8.17
CA GLU A 70 19.07 14.39 -7.22
C GLU A 70 18.67 14.11 -5.77
N LYS A 71 17.38 13.89 -5.53
CA LYS A 71 16.89 13.55 -4.19
C LYS A 71 17.34 12.16 -3.77
N VAL A 72 17.31 11.20 -4.69
CA VAL A 72 17.76 9.83 -4.41
C VAL A 72 19.26 9.80 -4.10
N ALA A 73 20.07 10.53 -4.87
CA ALA A 73 21.51 10.65 -4.60
C ALA A 73 21.79 11.18 -3.19
N LYS A 74 21.09 12.23 -2.75
CA LYS A 74 21.21 12.80 -1.39
C LYS A 74 20.79 11.81 -0.29
N ILE A 75 19.84 10.93 -0.58
CA ILE A 75 19.42 9.88 0.36
C ILE A 75 20.51 8.80 0.44
N ASN A 76 21.01 8.36 -0.72
CA ASN A 76 22.03 7.32 -0.82
C ASN A 76 23.38 7.76 -0.24
N GLU A 77 23.74 9.05 -0.27
CA GLU A 77 24.94 9.60 0.38
C GLU A 77 25.02 9.29 1.89
N LYS A 78 23.88 9.06 2.54
CA LYS A 78 23.79 8.79 3.98
C LYS A 78 23.87 7.31 4.33
N VAL A 79 23.92 6.43 3.33
CA VAL A 79 23.84 4.98 3.51
C VAL A 79 25.17 4.34 3.09
N ASP A 80 25.61 3.34 3.85
CA ASP A 80 26.83 2.60 3.53
C ASP A 80 26.71 1.88 2.18
N GLU A 81 27.80 1.90 1.39
CA GLU A 81 27.82 1.33 0.03
C GLU A 81 27.52 -0.18 0.00
N LYS A 82 27.93 -0.91 1.04
CA LYS A 82 27.66 -2.35 1.19
C LYS A 82 26.17 -2.63 1.32
N ASP A 83 25.47 -1.78 2.07
CA ASP A 83 24.03 -1.92 2.30
C ASP A 83 23.23 -1.52 1.05
N LEU A 84 23.66 -0.48 0.35
CA LEU A 84 23.10 -0.11 -0.96
C LEU A 84 23.28 -1.27 -1.95
N THR A 85 24.48 -1.81 -2.07
CA THR A 85 24.75 -2.93 -2.98
C THR A 85 23.88 -4.14 -2.66
N LYS A 86 23.70 -4.44 -1.36
CA LYS A 86 22.80 -5.51 -0.92
C LYS A 86 21.35 -5.22 -1.27
N TYR A 87 20.88 -3.98 -1.09
CA TYR A 87 19.52 -3.57 -1.41
C TYR A 87 19.20 -3.69 -2.91
N TYR A 88 20.05 -3.12 -3.77
CA TYR A 88 19.86 -3.13 -5.22
C TYR A 88 20.03 -4.53 -5.84
N ASN A 89 20.84 -5.40 -5.22
CA ASN A 89 21.00 -6.79 -5.65
C ASN A 89 19.91 -7.73 -5.09
N ASN A 90 19.21 -7.32 -4.03
CA ASN A 90 18.17 -8.16 -3.44
C ASN A 90 16.90 -8.12 -4.29
N LYS A 91 16.65 -9.22 -5.01
CA LYS A 91 15.45 -9.39 -5.84
C LYS A 91 14.16 -9.48 -5.02
N ASP A 92 14.24 -9.76 -3.72
CA ASP A 92 13.09 -10.07 -2.87
C ASP A 92 12.59 -8.87 -2.04
N CYS A 93 12.92 -7.64 -2.41
CA CYS A 93 12.41 -6.43 -1.75
C CYS A 93 10.91 -6.25 -2.01
N LYS A 94 10.08 -6.94 -1.21
CA LYS A 94 8.62 -6.80 -1.20
C LYS A 94 8.20 -5.69 -0.25
N LEU A 95 7.81 -4.56 -0.82
CA LEU A 95 7.37 -3.39 -0.06
C LEU A 95 5.84 -3.28 0.02
N PHE A 96 5.14 -3.73 -1.02
CA PHE A 96 3.70 -3.59 -1.14
C PHE A 96 2.96 -4.93 -1.04
N LYS A 97 1.64 -4.84 -0.84
CA LYS A 97 0.76 -6.01 -0.93
C LYS A 97 0.65 -6.44 -2.40
N SER A 98 0.52 -7.74 -2.62
CA SER A 98 0.22 -8.28 -3.94
C SER A 98 -1.15 -7.80 -4.40
N THR A 99 -1.29 -7.52 -5.69
CA THR A 99 -2.59 -7.25 -6.33
C THR A 99 -3.48 -8.50 -6.36
N LYS A 100 -2.88 -9.68 -6.21
CA LYS A 100 -3.59 -10.94 -6.00
C LYS A 100 -4.16 -10.90 -4.58
N ASN A 101 -5.39 -10.39 -4.46
CA ASN A 101 -6.16 -10.34 -3.21
C ASN A 101 -6.59 -11.76 -2.77
N LYS A 102 -5.61 -12.64 -2.49
CA LYS A 102 -5.83 -14.00 -2.01
C LYS A 102 -6.25 -13.92 -0.55
N VAL A 103 -7.56 -13.89 -0.32
CA VAL A 103 -8.12 -13.89 1.02
C VAL A 103 -7.97 -15.28 1.65
N ASN A 104 -7.41 -15.34 2.87
CA ASN A 104 -7.29 -16.60 3.58
C ASN A 104 -8.63 -17.01 4.22
N ARG A 105 -8.84 -18.32 4.44
CA ARG A 105 -10.06 -18.83 5.12
C ARG A 105 -10.25 -18.20 6.49
N THR A 106 -9.16 -17.91 7.20
CA THR A 106 -9.17 -17.19 8.48
C THR A 106 -9.73 -15.78 8.32
N ASP A 107 -9.26 -15.02 7.33
CA ASP A 107 -9.71 -13.64 7.09
C ASP A 107 -11.20 -13.59 6.76
N ILE A 108 -11.68 -14.55 5.96
CA ILE A 108 -13.11 -14.72 5.66
C ILE A 108 -13.91 -15.00 6.93
N LYS A 109 -13.43 -15.91 7.79
CA LYS A 109 -14.09 -16.23 9.07
C LYS A 109 -14.16 -15.00 9.98
N THR A 110 -13.06 -14.26 10.12
CA THR A 110 -12.98 -13.06 10.95
C THR A 110 -13.92 -11.96 10.42
N TRP A 111 -13.96 -11.75 9.11
CA TRP A 111 -14.88 -10.79 8.49
C TRP A 111 -16.36 -11.18 8.69
N LYS A 112 -16.69 -12.47 8.55
CA LYS A 112 -18.04 -12.98 8.83
C LYS A 112 -18.44 -12.76 10.29
N LEU A 113 -17.55 -13.06 11.24
CA LEU A 113 -17.79 -12.86 12.67
C LEU A 113 -17.99 -11.37 13.00
N TYR A 114 -17.13 -10.50 12.47
CA TYR A 114 -17.24 -9.05 12.65
C TYR A 114 -18.60 -8.52 12.15
N ASN A 115 -19.03 -8.92 10.95
CA ASN A 115 -20.32 -8.51 10.41
C ASN A 115 -21.52 -9.03 11.22
N GLN A 116 -21.44 -10.27 11.73
CA GLN A 116 -22.46 -10.80 12.65
C GLN A 116 -22.54 -9.97 13.94
N LEU A 117 -21.41 -9.62 14.55
CA LEU A 117 -21.37 -8.79 15.76
C LEU A 117 -21.91 -7.37 15.51
N ARG A 118 -21.59 -6.78 14.36
CA ARG A 118 -22.11 -5.47 13.93
C ARG A 118 -23.63 -5.48 13.74
N SER A 119 -24.17 -6.56 13.16
CA SER A 119 -25.63 -6.71 13.00
C SER A 119 -26.34 -6.83 14.36
N LYS A 120 -25.78 -7.59 15.31
CA LYS A 120 -26.34 -7.78 16.66
C LYS A 120 -26.33 -6.48 17.49
N THR A 121 -25.27 -5.69 17.39
CA THR A 121 -25.17 -4.39 18.10
C THR A 121 -26.17 -3.36 17.56
N SER A 122 -26.52 -3.42 16.27
CA SER A 122 -27.56 -2.56 15.68
C SER A 122 -28.98 -2.89 16.15
N ILE A 123 -29.25 -4.17 16.46
CA ILE A 123 -30.54 -4.64 17.00
C ILE A 123 -30.70 -4.23 18.46
N ASN A 124 -29.63 -4.35 19.27
CA ASN A 124 -29.69 -3.96 20.68
C ASN A 124 -29.85 -2.44 20.88
N LYS A 125 -29.33 -1.60 19.97
CA LYS A 125 -29.57 -0.15 20.01
C LYS A 125 -31.02 0.23 19.71
N ARG A 126 -31.76 -0.54 18.89
CA ARG A 126 -33.19 -0.30 18.63
C ARG A 126 -34.09 -0.73 19.79
N LYS A 127 -33.69 -1.73 20.58
CA LYS A 127 -34.48 -2.19 21.74
C LYS A 127 -34.40 -1.28 22.97
N LEU A 128 -33.47 -0.32 22.99
CA LEU A 128 -33.30 0.63 24.10
C LEU A 128 -34.11 1.94 23.93
N SER A 129 -34.76 2.15 22.77
CA SER A 129 -35.52 3.38 22.48
C SER A 129 -37.05 3.23 22.49
N ASP A 130 -37.58 2.03 22.74
CA ASP A 130 -39.04 1.78 22.76
C ASP A 130 -39.62 1.67 24.19
N GLY A 131 -38.91 2.19 25.19
CA GLY A 131 -39.40 2.33 26.56
C GLY A 131 -39.85 3.77 26.81
N ASN A 132 -41.07 4.11 26.36
CA ASN A 132 -41.73 5.36 26.68
C ASN A 132 -41.77 5.58 28.20
N ASP A 133 -41.37 6.80 28.57
CA ASP A 133 -41.85 7.56 29.71
C ASP A 133 -43.36 7.35 29.90
N ASP A 134 -43.76 6.86 31.07
CA ASP A 134 -44.99 7.26 31.76
C ASP A 134 -45.11 6.50 33.08
N ASN A 135 -44.77 7.16 34.20
CA ASN A 135 -45.57 7.10 35.44
C ASN A 135 -45.02 8.07 36.49
N ASN A 136 -45.41 9.32 36.32
CA ASN A 136 -45.41 10.31 37.40
C ASN A 136 -46.72 10.13 38.21
N LYS A 137 -46.69 9.60 39.43
CA LYS A 137 -47.80 9.74 40.39
C LYS A 137 -47.39 9.56 41.86
N LYS A 138 -47.44 10.71 42.56
CA LYS A 138 -47.82 10.95 43.96
C LYS A 138 -46.82 10.59 45.07
N ILE A 139 -46.06 11.63 45.44
CA ILE A 139 -45.63 11.92 46.81
C ILE A 139 -46.87 11.99 47.72
N LYS A 140 -46.95 11.15 48.75
CA LYS A 140 -47.83 11.38 49.91
C LYS A 140 -46.96 11.82 51.10
N LYS A 141 -47.10 13.09 51.49
CA LYS A 141 -46.70 13.62 52.80
C LYS A 141 -47.77 13.24 53.81
N SER A 142 -47.49 12.26 54.66
CA SER A 142 -48.02 12.13 56.04
C SER A 142 -47.49 10.83 56.60
N ASP A 143 -46.51 10.90 57.50
CA ASP A 143 -46.32 10.00 58.66
C ASP A 143 -44.95 10.29 59.32
N ILE A 144 -44.75 11.54 59.75
CA ILE A 144 -43.81 11.88 60.83
C ILE A 144 -44.42 13.06 61.59
N ARG A 145 -45.17 12.74 62.64
CA ARG A 145 -45.39 13.50 63.89
C ARG A 145 -46.50 12.78 64.66
N THR A 146 -46.12 11.94 65.62
CA THR A 146 -46.25 12.20 67.06
C THR A 146 -45.34 11.23 67.79
#